data_AF-A0A6A0H336-F1
#
_entry.id   AF-A0A6A0H336-F1
#
_cell.length_a   1.000
_cell.length_b   1.000
_cell.length_c   1.000
_cell.angle_alpha   90.00
_cell.angle_beta   90.00
_cell.angle_gamma   90.00
#
_symmetry.space_group_name_H-M   'P 1'
#
loop_
_entity.id
_entity.type
_entity.pdbx_description
1 polymer ?
#
loop_
_entity_poly.entity_id
_entity_poly.type
_entity_poly.pdbx_seq_one_letter_code
_entity_poly.pdbx_strand_id
1 'polypeptide(L)'
;MYSSRKIFKSDSSSSSSDEEIKSREKKIDEVDRLAELERIRRQREAEMKQVEELAARRVEELVAKRVEEELERRKDEIEAEVLRRVEEAKHLMEEQMLQELEKKRKEQEEEQHKREASSVEMREFNGSRCKPVPLQVFVEILHLKNIIIAHSFFFSVAVTSSIYYQSSDPLHFPTALEAEALQRAELERIMEENQRKIEEAQAKFAEQQLKMVEEQRAIEEERIKMKREQERRTKEEQKLILGKNNARPKISFSLS
;
A
#
# COMPACT_ATOMS: atom_id res chain seq x y z
N MET A 1 -72.30 20.51 -105.11
CA MET A 1 -70.84 20.55 -105.34
C MET A 1 -70.14 20.59 -103.99
N TYR A 2 -69.60 19.46 -103.52
CA TYR A 2 -68.82 19.39 -102.28
C TYR A 2 -67.36 19.69 -102.60
N SER A 3 -66.82 20.76 -101.98
CA SER A 3 -65.43 21.16 -102.13
C SER A 3 -64.64 20.66 -100.92
N SER A 4 -64.12 19.43 -101.00
CA SER A 4 -63.23 18.86 -99.99
C SER A 4 -61.82 19.42 -100.16
N ARG A 5 -61.41 20.28 -99.22
CA ARG A 5 -60.03 20.77 -99.09
C ARG A 5 -59.13 19.59 -98.70
N LYS A 6 -58.28 19.13 -99.61
CA LYS A 6 -57.20 18.18 -99.34
C LYS A 6 -56.13 18.89 -98.49
N ILE A 7 -56.09 18.60 -97.20
CA ILE A 7 -54.93 18.90 -96.36
C ILE A 7 -53.82 17.93 -96.80
N PHE A 8 -52.79 18.46 -97.46
CA PHE A 8 -51.55 17.72 -97.67
C PHE A 8 -50.96 17.39 -96.30
N LYS A 9 -50.93 16.11 -95.93
CA LYS A 9 -50.00 15.61 -94.93
C LYS A 9 -48.62 15.67 -95.56
N SER A 10 -47.81 16.60 -95.12
CA SER A 10 -46.38 16.60 -95.37
C SER A 10 -45.78 15.42 -94.60
N ASP A 11 -45.35 14.38 -95.30
CA ASP A 11 -44.46 13.36 -94.74
C ASP A 11 -43.09 14.02 -94.56
N SER A 12 -42.92 14.67 -93.40
CA SER A 12 -41.61 15.09 -92.93
C SER A 12 -40.90 13.86 -92.40
N SER A 13 -39.85 13.46 -93.11
CA SER A 13 -38.87 12.45 -92.75
C SER A 13 -38.38 12.55 -91.29
N SER A 14 -38.95 11.75 -90.39
CA SER A 14 -38.52 11.61 -88.98
C SER A 14 -38.03 10.21 -88.60
N SER A 15 -37.84 9.31 -89.57
CA SER A 15 -37.52 7.90 -89.29
C SER A 15 -36.17 7.66 -88.60
N SER A 16 -35.24 8.62 -88.62
CA SER A 16 -33.93 8.47 -87.96
C SER A 16 -33.96 8.90 -86.48
N SER A 17 -34.84 9.83 -86.11
CA SER A 17 -34.92 10.36 -84.75
C SER A 17 -35.74 9.46 -83.83
N ASP A 18 -36.78 8.81 -84.36
CA ASP A 18 -37.65 7.92 -83.58
C ASP A 18 -36.93 6.62 -83.14
N GLU A 19 -35.99 6.12 -83.94
CA GLU A 19 -35.15 4.96 -83.56
C GLU A 19 -34.07 5.34 -82.53
N GLU A 20 -33.52 6.56 -82.59
CA GLU A 20 -32.60 7.06 -81.55
C GLU A 20 -33.29 7.23 -80.20
N ILE A 21 -34.53 7.72 -80.16
CA ILE A 21 -35.33 7.89 -78.93
C ILE A 21 -35.59 6.52 -78.29
N LYS A 22 -36.09 5.53 -79.04
CA LYS A 22 -36.29 4.17 -78.53
C LYS A 22 -35.00 3.52 -78.03
N SER A 23 -33.86 3.81 -78.67
CA SER A 23 -32.56 3.30 -78.23
C SER A 23 -32.10 3.93 -76.92
N ARG A 24 -32.42 5.22 -76.68
CA ARG A 24 -32.16 5.92 -75.42
C ARG A 24 -33.09 5.44 -74.32
N GLU A 25 -34.37 5.24 -74.58
CA GLU A 25 -35.33 4.70 -73.63
C GLU A 25 -34.92 3.29 -73.15
N LYS A 26 -34.55 2.39 -74.06
CA LYS A 26 -34.03 1.05 -73.67
C LYS A 26 -32.74 1.12 -72.84
N LYS A 27 -31.87 2.10 -73.11
CA LYS A 27 -30.66 2.34 -72.29
C LYS A 27 -31.02 2.88 -70.91
N ILE A 28 -32.04 3.73 -70.80
CA ILE A 28 -32.55 4.25 -69.52
C ILE A 28 -33.16 3.11 -68.70
N ASP A 29 -33.98 2.25 -69.31
CA ASP A 29 -34.56 1.07 -68.65
C ASP A 29 -33.48 0.08 -68.18
N GLU A 30 -32.42 -0.11 -68.97
CA GLU A 30 -31.28 -0.97 -68.59
C GLU A 30 -30.46 -0.35 -67.45
N VAL A 31 -30.24 0.98 -67.48
CA VAL A 31 -29.58 1.71 -66.40
C VAL A 31 -30.41 1.64 -65.10
N ASP A 32 -31.74 1.74 -65.19
CA ASP A 32 -32.64 1.62 -64.04
C ASP A 32 -32.63 0.20 -63.45
N ARG A 33 -32.59 -0.85 -64.29
CA ARG A 33 -32.42 -2.25 -63.84
C ARG A 33 -31.08 -2.49 -63.15
N LEU A 34 -30.00 -1.94 -63.69
CA LEU A 34 -28.66 -2.02 -63.10
C LEU A 34 -28.60 -1.30 -61.76
N ALA A 35 -29.23 -0.12 -61.66
CA ALA A 35 -29.33 0.63 -60.41
C ALA A 35 -30.09 -0.14 -59.33
N GLU A 36 -31.15 -0.87 -59.70
CA GLU A 36 -31.93 -1.66 -58.76
C GLU A 36 -31.17 -2.90 -58.27
N LEU A 37 -30.47 -3.60 -59.16
CA LEU A 37 -29.55 -4.69 -58.77
C LEU A 37 -28.44 -4.19 -57.85
N GLU A 38 -27.92 -2.99 -58.10
CA GLU A 38 -26.89 -2.41 -57.25
C GLU A 38 -27.41 -2.02 -55.86
N ARG A 39 -28.66 -1.55 -55.73
CA ARG A 39 -29.31 -1.33 -54.42
C ARG A 39 -29.47 -2.62 -53.64
N ILE A 40 -29.97 -3.66 -54.29
CA ILE A 40 -30.13 -4.98 -53.67
C ILE A 40 -28.79 -5.54 -53.21
N ARG A 41 -27.73 -5.37 -54.03
CA ARG A 41 -26.37 -5.78 -53.64
C ARG A 41 -25.89 -5.04 -52.39
N ARG A 42 -26.04 -3.71 -52.35
CA ARG A 42 -25.66 -2.89 -51.19
C ARG A 42 -26.46 -3.24 -49.93
N GLN A 43 -27.76 -3.52 -50.07
CA GLN A 43 -28.60 -3.97 -48.95
C GLN A 43 -28.12 -5.32 -48.40
N ARG A 44 -27.90 -6.31 -49.28
CA ARG A 44 -27.38 -7.61 -48.88
C ARG A 44 -25.98 -7.52 -48.26
N GLU A 45 -25.10 -6.67 -48.80
CA GLU A 45 -23.78 -6.42 -48.23
C GLU A 45 -23.88 -5.77 -46.84
N ALA A 46 -24.78 -4.80 -46.66
CA ALA A 46 -25.02 -4.17 -45.36
C ALA A 46 -25.61 -5.15 -44.34
N GLU A 47 -26.59 -5.97 -44.74
CA GLU A 47 -27.19 -7.00 -43.90
C GLU A 47 -26.17 -8.08 -43.51
N MET A 48 -25.38 -8.58 -44.47
CA MET A 48 -24.30 -9.53 -44.21
C MET A 48 -23.28 -8.97 -43.24
N LYS A 49 -22.88 -7.69 -43.41
CA LYS A 49 -21.96 -7.02 -42.50
C LYS A 49 -22.54 -6.86 -41.10
N GLN A 50 -23.83 -6.58 -40.95
CA GLN A 50 -24.50 -6.53 -39.65
C GLN A 50 -24.52 -7.92 -38.98
N VAL A 51 -24.78 -8.98 -39.74
CA VAL A 51 -24.76 -10.36 -39.22
C VAL A 51 -23.35 -10.75 -38.76
N GLU A 52 -22.33 -10.43 -39.56
CA GLU A 52 -20.92 -10.65 -39.21
C GLU A 52 -20.53 -9.88 -37.95
N GLU A 53 -20.91 -8.61 -37.85
CA GLU A 53 -20.65 -7.77 -36.67
C GLU A 53 -21.33 -8.32 -35.41
N LEU A 54 -22.59 -8.77 -35.52
CA LEU A 54 -23.30 -9.40 -34.40
C LEU A 54 -22.66 -10.73 -33.98
N ALA A 55 -22.21 -11.54 -34.95
CA ALA A 55 -21.49 -12.78 -34.68
C ALA A 55 -20.15 -12.51 -33.99
N ALA A 56 -19.37 -11.54 -34.50
CA ALA A 56 -18.10 -11.12 -33.91
C ALA A 56 -18.28 -10.61 -32.47
N ARG A 57 -19.27 -9.73 -32.24
CA ARG A 57 -19.61 -9.24 -30.89
C ARG A 57 -19.96 -10.36 -29.92
N ARG A 58 -20.74 -11.35 -30.36
CA ARG A 58 -21.10 -12.50 -29.51
C ARG A 58 -19.90 -13.37 -29.17
N VAL A 59 -18.99 -13.58 -30.13
CA VAL A 59 -17.75 -14.30 -29.89
C VAL A 59 -16.88 -13.53 -28.90
N GLU A 60 -16.72 -12.23 -29.10
CA GLU A 60 -15.97 -11.35 -28.20
C GLU A 60 -16.53 -11.39 -26.78
N GLU A 61 -17.85 -11.29 -26.61
CA GLU A 61 -18.49 -11.35 -25.29
C GLU A 61 -18.26 -12.71 -24.60
N LEU A 62 -18.37 -13.82 -25.32
CA LEU A 62 -18.15 -15.16 -24.75
C LEU A 62 -16.68 -15.38 -24.36
N VAL A 63 -15.74 -14.86 -25.16
CA VAL A 63 -14.31 -14.91 -24.86
C VAL A 63 -14.01 -14.02 -23.66
N ALA A 64 -14.52 -12.79 -23.63
CA ALA A 64 -14.34 -11.85 -22.53
C ALA A 64 -14.85 -12.45 -21.21
N LYS A 65 -16.08 -13.00 -21.20
CA LYS A 65 -16.65 -13.67 -20.01
C LYS A 65 -15.79 -14.82 -19.51
N ARG A 66 -15.34 -15.72 -20.40
CA ARG A 66 -14.48 -16.84 -19.97
C ARG A 66 -13.13 -16.36 -19.44
N VAL A 67 -12.51 -15.38 -20.09
CA VAL A 67 -11.23 -14.83 -19.65
C VAL A 67 -11.40 -14.14 -18.30
N GLU A 68 -12.48 -13.38 -18.10
CA GLU A 68 -12.80 -12.71 -16.85
C GLU A 68 -13.02 -13.72 -15.71
N GLU A 69 -13.85 -14.73 -15.91
CA GLU A 69 -14.07 -15.81 -14.92
C GLU A 69 -12.78 -16.54 -14.55
N GLU A 70 -11.92 -16.85 -15.53
CA GLU A 70 -10.63 -17.50 -15.28
C GLU A 70 -9.65 -16.60 -14.52
N LEU A 71 -9.63 -15.31 -14.85
CA LEU A 71 -8.81 -14.33 -14.13
C LEU A 71 -9.32 -14.11 -12.71
N GLU A 72 -10.64 -14.07 -12.51
CA GLU A 72 -11.25 -13.91 -11.20
C GLU A 72 -10.93 -15.11 -10.31
N ARG A 73 -11.10 -16.35 -10.81
CA ARG A 73 -10.69 -17.56 -10.06
C ARG A 73 -9.22 -17.55 -9.66
N ARG A 74 -8.32 -17.21 -10.59
CA ARG A 74 -6.89 -17.14 -10.29
C ARG A 74 -6.57 -16.04 -9.28
N LYS A 75 -7.27 -14.90 -9.33
CA LYS A 75 -7.13 -13.84 -8.34
C LYS A 75 -7.57 -14.32 -6.96
N ASP A 76 -8.76 -14.91 -6.86
CA ASP A 76 -9.29 -15.43 -5.60
C ASP A 76 -8.37 -16.50 -4.99
N GLU A 77 -7.84 -17.41 -5.83
CA GLU A 77 -6.85 -18.42 -5.41
C GLU A 77 -5.55 -17.80 -4.88
N ILE A 78 -5.02 -16.80 -5.59
CA ILE A 78 -3.80 -16.10 -5.16
C ILE A 78 -4.06 -15.30 -3.89
N GLU A 79 -5.17 -14.57 -3.81
CA GLU A 79 -5.54 -13.76 -2.66
C GLU A 79 -5.75 -14.62 -1.42
N ALA A 80 -6.42 -15.76 -1.53
CA ALA A 80 -6.61 -16.71 -0.43
C ALA A 80 -5.28 -17.28 0.08
N GLU A 81 -4.36 -17.64 -0.84
CA GLU A 81 -3.04 -18.15 -0.46
C GLU A 81 -2.18 -17.07 0.20
N VAL A 82 -2.17 -15.85 -0.36
CA VAL A 82 -1.46 -14.71 0.23
C VAL A 82 -2.01 -14.42 1.63
N LEU A 83 -3.33 -14.40 1.80
CA LEU A 83 -3.98 -14.15 3.08
C LEU A 83 -3.59 -15.23 4.11
N ARG A 84 -3.60 -16.52 3.74
CA ARG A 84 -3.10 -17.59 4.60
C ARG A 84 -1.66 -17.40 5.04
N ARG A 85 -0.75 -17.10 4.11
CA ARG A 85 0.67 -16.90 4.44
C ARG A 85 0.90 -15.70 5.35
N VAL A 86 0.16 -14.62 5.13
CA VAL A 86 0.23 -13.43 5.98
C VAL A 86 -0.31 -13.72 7.38
N GLU A 87 -1.42 -14.46 7.50
CA GLU A 87 -1.95 -14.89 8.79
C GLU A 87 -1.01 -15.82 9.53
N GLU A 88 -0.40 -16.80 8.86
CA GLU A 88 0.60 -17.69 9.45
C GLU A 88 1.85 -16.93 9.92
N ALA A 89 2.36 -16.02 9.09
CA ALA A 89 3.50 -15.17 9.47
C ALA A 89 3.15 -14.27 10.66
N LYS A 90 1.93 -13.71 10.69
CA LYS A 90 1.42 -12.91 11.80
C LYS A 90 1.32 -13.75 13.08
N HIS A 91 0.75 -14.95 13.01
CA HIS A 91 0.62 -15.84 14.17
C HIS A 91 1.98 -16.25 14.73
N LEU A 92 2.94 -16.62 13.87
CA LEU A 92 4.30 -16.95 14.31
C LEU A 92 4.96 -15.76 15.01
N MET A 93 4.82 -14.55 14.43
CA MET A 93 5.38 -13.34 15.00
C MET A 93 4.72 -12.98 16.35
N GLU A 94 3.40 -13.10 16.44
CA GLU A 94 2.65 -12.86 17.69
C GLU A 94 3.04 -13.86 18.78
N GLU A 95 3.20 -15.15 18.43
CA GLU A 95 3.65 -16.18 19.36
C GLU A 95 5.07 -15.93 19.85
N GLN A 96 6.00 -15.60 18.95
CA GLN A 96 7.37 -15.25 19.31
C GLN A 96 7.41 -14.01 20.23
N MET A 97 6.62 -12.98 19.90
CA MET A 97 6.54 -11.77 20.70
C MET A 97 5.97 -12.06 22.10
N LEU A 98 4.93 -12.88 22.21
CA LEU A 98 4.34 -13.25 23.49
C LEU A 98 5.30 -14.07 24.35
N GLN A 99 5.98 -15.05 23.76
CA GLN A 99 6.99 -15.85 24.46
C GLN A 99 8.14 -14.99 24.98
N GLU A 100 8.61 -14.02 24.19
CA GLU A 100 9.66 -13.08 24.61
C GLU A 100 9.17 -12.19 25.76
N LEU A 101 7.93 -11.69 25.71
CA LEU A 101 7.34 -10.89 26.78
C LEU A 101 7.14 -11.69 28.07
N GLU A 102 6.68 -12.94 27.99
CA GLU A 102 6.53 -13.81 29.17
C GLU A 102 7.89 -14.13 29.80
N LYS A 103 8.91 -14.39 28.98
CA LYS A 103 10.26 -14.63 29.47
C LYS A 103 10.82 -13.40 30.17
N LYS A 104 10.70 -12.21 29.57
CA LYS A 104 11.09 -10.94 30.21
C LYS A 104 10.32 -10.69 31.51
N ARG A 105 9.02 -10.99 31.55
CA ARG A 105 8.21 -10.85 32.78
C ARG A 105 8.70 -11.78 33.89
N LYS A 106 8.96 -13.05 33.59
CA LYS A 106 9.50 -14.01 34.56
C LYS A 106 10.89 -13.61 35.05
N GLU A 107 11.75 -13.15 34.16
CA GLU A 107 13.08 -12.66 34.54
C GLU A 107 12.99 -11.44 35.46
N GLN A 108 12.09 -10.49 35.19
CA GLN A 108 11.84 -9.35 36.06
C GLN A 108 11.27 -9.77 37.42
N GLU A 109 10.30 -10.69 37.45
CA GLU A 109 9.72 -11.22 38.69
C GLU A 109 10.76 -11.99 39.52
N GLU A 110 11.59 -12.83 38.89
CA GLU A 110 12.67 -13.54 39.56
C GLU A 110 13.76 -12.60 40.07
N GLU A 111 14.08 -11.55 39.33
CA GLU A 111 15.05 -10.55 39.76
C GLU A 111 14.50 -9.74 40.94
N GLN A 112 13.23 -9.34 40.90
CA GLN A 112 12.54 -8.71 42.03
C GLN A 112 12.49 -9.66 43.23
N HIS A 113 12.11 -10.93 43.04
CA HIS A 113 12.06 -11.94 44.10
C HIS A 113 13.44 -12.21 44.70
N LYS A 114 14.51 -12.27 43.88
CA LYS A 114 15.89 -12.39 44.37
C LYS A 114 16.31 -11.16 45.18
N ARG A 115 15.99 -9.94 44.72
CA ARG A 115 16.26 -8.70 45.47
C ARG A 115 15.49 -8.66 46.79
N GLU A 116 14.22 -9.04 46.79
CA GLU A 116 13.40 -9.13 48.00
C GLU A 116 13.94 -10.17 48.97
N ALA A 117 14.26 -11.38 48.50
CA ALA A 117 14.86 -12.44 49.31
C ALA A 117 16.20 -12.00 49.92
N SER A 118 17.10 -11.40 49.15
CA SER A 118 18.35 -10.83 49.67
C SER A 118 18.11 -9.71 50.69
N SER A 119 17.06 -8.89 50.49
CA SER A 119 16.68 -7.85 51.45
C SER A 119 16.11 -8.42 52.76
N VAL A 120 15.34 -9.51 52.69
CA VAL A 120 14.79 -10.23 53.85
C VAL A 120 15.90 -10.97 54.58
N GLU A 121 16.79 -11.64 53.86
CA GLU A 121 17.96 -12.34 54.42
C GLU A 121 18.89 -11.36 55.16
N MET A 122 19.09 -10.15 54.61
CA MET A 122 19.82 -9.09 55.31
C MET A 122 19.09 -8.58 56.58
N ARG A 123 17.75 -8.55 56.58
CA ARG A 123 16.95 -8.24 57.79
C ARG A 123 17.01 -9.36 58.82
N GLU A 124 16.96 -10.64 58.43
CA GLU A 124 17.08 -11.79 59.34
C GLU A 124 18.48 -11.90 59.96
N PHE A 125 19.53 -11.61 59.17
CA PHE A 125 20.91 -11.55 59.67
C PHE A 125 21.10 -10.42 60.69
N ASN A 126 20.47 -9.26 60.48
CA ASN A 126 20.48 -8.16 61.44
C ASN A 126 19.58 -8.43 62.67
N GLY A 127 18.51 -9.21 62.53
CA GLY A 127 17.64 -9.64 63.65
C GLY A 127 18.27 -10.67 64.58
N SER A 128 19.28 -11.41 64.13
CA SER A 128 19.98 -12.43 64.92
C SER A 128 21.08 -11.89 65.85
N ARG A 129 21.34 -10.57 65.81
CA ARG A 129 22.33 -9.89 66.66
C ARG A 129 21.67 -9.01 67.73
N CYS A 130 20.84 -9.59 68.59
CA CYS A 130 20.53 -9.02 69.92
C CYS A 130 19.84 -10.06 70.81
N LYS A 131 20.60 -10.81 71.60
CA LYS A 131 20.09 -11.39 72.84
C LYS A 131 20.52 -10.46 73.99
N PRO A 132 19.59 -9.81 74.71
CA PRO A 132 19.96 -9.00 75.87
C PRO A 132 20.44 -9.94 76.98
N VAL A 133 21.72 -9.82 77.34
CA VAL A 133 22.28 -10.45 78.54
C VAL A 133 21.89 -9.63 79.77
N PRO A 134 21.50 -10.26 80.90
CA PRO A 134 20.95 -9.56 82.05
C PRO A 134 22.05 -8.83 82.82
N LEU A 135 21.79 -7.56 83.12
CA LEU A 135 22.55 -6.73 84.05
C LEU A 135 22.18 -7.11 85.48
N GLN A 136 23.10 -7.74 86.21
CA GLN A 136 23.11 -7.70 87.66
C GLN A 136 24.53 -7.87 88.25
N VAL A 137 24.98 -6.76 88.83
CA VAL A 137 25.90 -6.57 89.97
C VAL A 137 27.38 -6.98 89.83
N PHE A 138 28.24 -6.00 89.55
CA PHE A 138 29.60 -5.97 90.08
C PHE A 138 29.92 -4.55 90.57
N VAL A 139 29.72 -4.34 91.87
CA VAL A 139 30.19 -3.16 92.61
C VAL A 139 31.47 -3.58 93.34
N GLU A 140 32.48 -2.72 93.23
CA GLU A 140 33.73 -2.65 94.01
C GLU A 140 34.71 -3.83 93.96
N ILE A 141 35.74 -3.72 93.11
CA ILE A 141 37.16 -3.71 93.57
C ILE A 141 37.94 -2.71 92.69
N LEU A 142 37.85 -1.43 93.05
CA LEU A 142 38.89 -0.44 92.78
C LEU A 142 39.87 -0.50 93.95
N HIS A 143 41.11 -0.93 93.74
CA HIS A 143 42.33 -0.21 94.16
C HIS A 143 43.54 -1.13 93.99
N LEU A 144 44.46 -0.75 93.10
CA LEU A 144 45.94 -0.97 93.15
C LEU A 144 46.64 -0.91 91.77
N LYS A 145 45.99 -0.42 90.68
CA LYS A 145 46.67 -0.23 89.38
C LYS A 145 46.80 1.23 88.90
N ASN A 146 46.78 2.19 89.82
CA ASN A 146 46.84 3.63 89.49
C ASN A 146 48.25 4.24 89.38
N ILE A 147 49.33 3.46 89.18
CA ILE A 147 50.68 4.04 89.07
C ILE A 147 51.46 3.62 87.80
N ILE A 148 51.04 2.61 87.03
CA ILE A 148 51.86 2.08 85.91
C ILE A 148 51.33 2.45 84.50
N ILE A 149 50.17 3.13 84.36
CA ILE A 149 49.61 3.51 83.04
C ILE A 149 49.82 5.00 82.69
N ALA A 150 50.54 5.77 83.52
CA ALA A 150 50.83 7.17 83.19
C ALA A 150 52.07 7.36 82.29
N HIS A 151 52.97 6.38 82.21
CA HIS A 151 54.22 6.51 81.44
C HIS A 151 54.20 5.83 80.05
N SER A 152 53.23 4.95 79.77
CA SER A 152 53.10 4.32 78.44
C SER A 152 52.20 5.09 77.47
N PHE A 153 51.42 6.07 77.96
CA PHE A 153 50.47 6.80 77.12
C PHE A 153 51.08 8.01 76.39
N PHE A 154 52.26 8.48 76.80
CA PHE A 154 52.86 9.69 76.21
C PHE A 154 53.79 9.42 75.01
N PHE A 155 54.14 8.16 74.72
CA PHE A 155 55.07 7.83 73.62
C PHE A 155 54.40 7.24 72.36
N SER A 156 53.11 6.92 72.39
CA SER A 156 52.42 6.29 71.26
C SER A 156 51.53 7.23 70.42
N VAL A 157 51.17 8.42 70.92
CA VAL A 157 50.24 9.34 70.24
C VAL A 157 50.92 10.14 69.11
N ALA A 158 52.25 10.29 69.14
CA ALA A 158 52.97 11.07 68.12
C ALA A 158 53.25 10.30 66.82
N VAL A 159 53.21 8.96 66.82
CA VAL A 159 53.56 8.15 65.63
C VAL A 159 52.34 7.76 64.79
N THR A 160 51.13 7.79 65.36
CA THR A 160 49.91 7.38 64.63
C THR A 160 49.22 8.50 63.87
N SER A 161 49.54 9.78 64.15
CA SER A 161 48.92 10.90 63.44
C SER A 161 49.59 11.25 62.10
N SER A 162 50.79 10.71 61.80
CA SER A 162 51.55 11.04 60.58
C SER A 162 51.42 10.02 59.44
N ILE A 163 50.68 8.92 59.63
CA ILE A 163 50.46 7.87 58.61
C ILE A 163 49.05 7.95 58.01
N TYR A 164 48.29 8.99 58.34
CA TYR A 164 46.85 9.08 58.04
C TYR A 164 46.51 10.20 57.05
N TYR A 165 47.37 10.54 56.10
CA TYR A 165 46.98 11.47 55.02
C TYR A 165 47.88 11.31 53.78
N GLN A 166 47.95 10.12 53.19
CA GLN A 166 48.40 10.01 51.80
C GLN A 166 47.85 8.74 51.14
N SER A 167 46.94 8.94 50.19
CA SER A 167 46.65 8.05 49.06
C SER A 167 46.03 6.68 49.36
N SER A 168 44.74 6.67 49.69
CA SER A 168 43.87 5.56 49.30
C SER A 168 42.60 6.14 48.74
N ASP A 169 42.48 6.08 47.42
CA ASP A 169 41.22 6.30 46.72
C ASP A 169 40.16 5.43 47.41
N PRO A 170 39.11 6.01 48.01
CA PRO A 170 38.04 5.20 48.54
C PRO A 170 37.38 4.53 47.35
N LEU A 171 37.53 3.21 47.24
CA LEU A 171 36.77 2.36 46.34
C LEU A 171 35.32 2.80 46.40
N HIS A 172 34.89 3.55 45.39
CA HIS A 172 33.53 4.01 45.22
C HIS A 172 32.72 2.76 44.91
N PHE A 173 32.27 2.11 45.97
CA PHE A 173 31.35 0.99 45.90
C PHE A 173 30.00 1.60 45.53
N PRO A 174 29.52 1.41 44.29
CA PRO A 174 28.30 2.07 43.85
C PRO A 174 27.20 1.67 44.82
N THR A 175 26.54 2.68 45.37
CA THR A 175 25.42 2.44 46.29
C THR A 175 24.36 1.65 45.53
N ALA A 176 23.61 0.78 46.20
CA ALA A 176 22.55 -0.01 45.54
C ALA A 176 21.57 0.86 44.71
N LEU A 177 21.44 2.14 45.09
CA LEU A 177 20.72 3.19 44.36
C LEU A 177 21.36 3.59 43.02
N GLU A 178 22.68 3.71 42.94
CA GLU A 178 23.39 4.02 41.68
C GLU A 178 23.34 2.84 40.71
N ALA A 179 23.44 1.61 41.21
CA ALA A 179 23.27 0.40 40.40
C ALA A 179 21.84 0.28 39.84
N GLU A 180 20.82 0.61 40.66
CA GLU A 180 19.43 0.62 40.21
C GLU A 180 19.14 1.74 39.21
N ALA A 181 19.74 2.92 39.40
CA ALA A 181 19.63 4.03 38.45
C ALA A 181 20.27 3.68 37.09
N LEU A 182 21.41 2.97 37.09
CA LEU A 182 22.06 2.52 35.87
C LEU A 182 21.21 1.48 35.14
N GLN A 183 20.63 0.52 35.88
CA GLN A 183 19.72 -0.47 35.31
C GLN A 183 18.44 0.15 34.77
N ARG A 184 17.87 1.17 35.44
CA ARG A 184 16.71 1.91 34.92
C ARG A 184 17.06 2.68 33.65
N ALA A 185 18.20 3.36 33.63
CA ALA A 185 18.67 4.08 32.45
C ALA A 185 18.97 3.13 31.27
N GLU A 186 19.54 1.95 31.55
CA GLU A 186 19.79 0.93 30.53
C GLU A 186 18.50 0.30 30.01
N LEU A 187 17.54 0.03 30.90
CA LEU A 187 16.22 -0.47 30.52
C LEU A 187 15.45 0.57 29.70
N GLU A 188 15.50 1.85 30.09
CA GLU A 188 14.92 2.96 29.35
C GLU A 188 15.54 3.08 27.95
N ARG A 189 16.88 2.99 27.85
CA ARG A 189 17.59 2.96 26.55
C ARG A 189 17.12 1.80 25.67
N ILE A 190 16.93 0.61 26.23
CA ILE A 190 16.46 -0.57 25.48
C ILE A 190 15.00 -0.40 25.04
N MET A 191 14.15 0.13 25.92
CA MET A 191 12.74 0.40 25.63
C MET A 191 12.59 1.44 24.52
N GLU A 192 13.32 2.55 24.62
CA GLU A 192 13.36 3.59 23.59
C GLU A 192 13.92 3.06 22.27
N GLU A 193 14.99 2.27 22.30
CA GLU A 193 15.60 1.73 21.08
C GLU A 193 14.71 0.69 20.39
N ASN A 194 13.95 -0.10 21.16
CA ASN A 194 12.93 -1.00 20.62
C ASN A 194 11.72 -0.25 20.09
N GLN A 195 11.22 0.75 20.84
CA GLN A 195 10.12 1.60 20.41
C GLN A 195 10.48 2.34 19.11
N ARG A 196 11.70 2.86 19.00
CA ARG A 196 12.20 3.49 17.78
C ARG A 196 12.23 2.52 16.60
N LYS A 197 12.63 1.25 16.81
CA LYS A 197 12.60 0.22 15.75
C LYS A 197 11.18 -0.11 15.30
N ILE A 198 10.23 -0.17 16.24
CA ILE A 198 8.82 -0.40 15.93
C ILE A 198 8.26 0.78 15.14
N GLU A 199 8.49 2.01 15.59
CA GLU A 199 8.04 3.22 14.92
C GLU A 199 8.68 3.39 13.54
N GLU A 200 9.98 3.10 13.40
CA GLU A 200 10.66 3.18 12.11
C GLU A 200 10.16 2.10 11.13
N ALA A 201 9.85 0.90 11.61
CA ALA A 201 9.24 -0.15 10.80
C ALA A 201 7.80 0.22 10.38
N GLN A 202 7.01 0.77 11.30
CA GLN A 202 5.66 1.26 11.02
C GLN A 202 5.69 2.45 10.05
N ALA A 203 6.63 3.38 10.20
CA ALA A 203 6.81 4.52 9.31
C ALA A 203 7.21 4.09 7.89
N LYS A 204 8.14 3.14 7.76
CA LYS A 204 8.52 2.57 6.46
C LYS A 204 7.35 1.85 5.78
N PHE A 205 6.55 1.11 6.55
CA PHE A 205 5.36 0.48 6.01
C PHE A 205 4.31 1.51 5.58
N ALA A 206 4.07 2.54 6.39
CA ALA A 206 3.15 3.63 6.06
C ALA A 206 3.60 4.41 4.81
N GLU A 207 4.91 4.65 4.66
CA GLU A 207 5.49 5.29 3.48
C GLU A 207 5.27 4.44 2.22
N GLN A 208 5.47 3.12 2.29
CA GLN A 208 5.19 2.21 1.18
C GLN A 208 3.70 2.20 0.80
N GLN A 209 2.80 2.17 1.78
CA GLN A 209 1.36 2.26 1.54
C GLN A 209 0.98 3.58 0.87
N LEU A 210 1.53 4.70 1.35
CA LEU A 210 1.28 6.01 0.76
C LEU A 210 1.77 6.09 -0.68
N LYS A 211 2.96 5.56 -0.97
CA LYS A 211 3.52 5.52 -2.33
C LYS A 211 2.66 4.72 -3.29
N MET A 212 2.16 3.56 -2.88
CA MET A 212 1.27 2.73 -3.71
C MET A 212 -0.04 3.47 -4.03
N VAL A 213 -0.61 4.17 -3.05
CA VAL A 213 -1.84 4.96 -3.23
C VAL A 213 -1.60 6.15 -4.16
N GLU A 214 -0.46 6.83 -4.04
CA GLU A 214 -0.09 7.93 -4.91
C GLU A 214 0.10 7.47 -6.37
N GLU A 215 0.78 6.34 -6.59
CA GLU A 215 0.93 5.72 -7.91
C GLU A 215 -0.44 5.33 -8.51
N GLN A 216 -1.34 4.74 -7.71
CA GLN A 216 -2.70 4.45 -8.18
C GLN A 216 -3.48 5.71 -8.58
N ARG A 217 -3.34 6.80 -7.82
CA ARG A 217 -3.99 8.08 -8.16
C ARG A 217 -3.43 8.67 -9.46
N ALA A 218 -2.12 8.59 -9.68
CA ALA A 218 -1.51 9.06 -10.92
C ALA A 218 -2.00 8.26 -12.13
N ILE A 219 -2.05 6.93 -12.02
CA ILE A 219 -2.57 6.05 -13.07
C ILE A 219 -4.03 6.38 -13.37
N GLU A 220 -4.87 6.55 -12.34
CA GLU A 220 -6.29 6.86 -12.55
C GLU A 220 -6.49 8.25 -13.17
N GLU A 221 -5.68 9.24 -12.79
CA GLU A 221 -5.70 10.56 -13.41
C GLU A 221 -5.33 10.47 -14.91
N GLU A 222 -4.30 9.71 -15.26
CA GLU A 222 -3.93 9.44 -16.65
C GLU A 222 -5.04 8.72 -17.42
N ARG A 223 -5.69 7.71 -16.82
CA ARG A 223 -6.82 7.00 -17.43
C ARG A 223 -7.99 7.94 -17.70
N ILE A 224 -8.33 8.81 -16.74
CA ILE A 224 -9.40 9.80 -16.90
C ILE A 224 -9.05 10.79 -18.03
N LYS A 225 -7.79 11.24 -18.10
CA LYS A 225 -7.33 12.16 -19.14
C LYS A 225 -7.38 11.52 -20.53
N MET A 226 -6.87 10.29 -20.66
CA MET A 226 -6.93 9.51 -21.90
C MET A 226 -8.37 9.27 -22.35
N LYS A 227 -9.27 8.91 -21.43
CA LYS A 227 -10.70 8.72 -21.73
C LYS A 227 -11.36 10.00 -22.22
N ARG A 228 -11.12 11.14 -21.55
CA ARG A 228 -11.63 12.45 -21.98
C ARG A 228 -11.13 12.85 -23.36
N GLU A 229 -9.86 12.58 -23.65
CA GLU A 229 -9.29 12.86 -24.97
C GLU A 229 -9.90 11.97 -26.06
N GLN A 230 -10.06 10.68 -25.79
CA GLN A 230 -10.67 9.73 -26.71
C GLN A 230 -12.14 10.06 -26.98
N GLU A 231 -12.90 10.44 -25.95
CA GLU A 231 -14.26 10.96 -26.12
C GLU A 231 -14.30 12.25 -26.95
N ARG A 232 -13.30 13.12 -26.80
CA ARG A 232 -13.20 14.34 -27.60
C ARG A 232 -12.94 14.00 -29.07
N ARG A 233 -12.02 13.08 -29.34
CA ARG A 233 -11.71 12.57 -30.69
C ARG A 233 -12.92 11.93 -31.34
N THR A 234 -13.63 11.04 -30.65
CA THR A 234 -14.84 10.39 -31.20
C THR A 234 -15.96 11.40 -31.44
N LYS A 235 -16.14 12.41 -30.57
CA LYS A 235 -17.09 13.51 -30.81
C LYS A 235 -16.70 14.35 -32.02
N GLU A 236 -15.41 14.63 -32.23
CA GLU A 236 -14.88 15.35 -33.39
C GLU A 236 -15.05 14.53 -34.68
N GLU A 237 -14.75 13.24 -34.66
CA GLU A 237 -14.97 12.30 -35.77
C GLU A 237 -16.46 12.19 -36.11
N GLN A 238 -17.34 12.06 -35.10
CA GLN A 238 -18.79 12.07 -35.31
C GLN A 238 -19.27 13.39 -35.92
N LYS A 239 -18.71 14.53 -35.50
CA LYS A 239 -19.03 15.83 -36.10
C LYS A 239 -18.59 15.91 -37.56
N LEU A 240 -17.42 15.35 -37.89
CA LEU A 240 -16.91 15.28 -39.26
C LEU A 240 -17.84 14.45 -40.16
N ILE A 241 -18.29 13.29 -39.69
CA ILE A 241 -19.19 12.38 -40.41
C ILE A 241 -20.59 13.01 -40.57
N LEU A 242 -21.13 13.61 -39.51
CA LEU A 242 -22.44 14.26 -39.52
C LEU A 242 -22.45 15.62 -40.24
N GLY A 243 -21.30 16.14 -40.65
CA GLY A 243 -21.19 17.41 -41.39
C GLY A 243 -21.61 18.66 -40.62
N LYS A 244 -21.70 18.60 -39.29
CA LYS A 244 -22.04 19.76 -38.45
C LYS A 244 -20.90 20.78 -38.48
N ASN A 245 -21.21 22.07 -38.40
CA ASN A 245 -20.25 23.19 -38.39
C ASN A 245 -19.35 23.31 -39.63
N ASN A 246 -19.84 22.99 -40.84
CA ASN A 246 -19.05 23.02 -42.08
C ASN A 246 -17.78 22.14 -42.06
N ALA A 247 -17.72 21.13 -41.17
CA ALA A 247 -16.54 20.28 -41.00
C ALA A 247 -16.25 19.39 -42.23
N ARG A 248 -17.24 19.16 -43.12
CA ARG A 248 -17.06 18.37 -44.34
C ARG A 248 -16.21 19.15 -45.35
N PRO A 249 -15.01 18.65 -45.73
CA PRO A 249 -14.14 19.34 -46.68
C PRO A 249 -14.89 19.51 -48.01
N LYS A 250 -15.01 20.76 -48.47
CA LYS A 250 -15.60 21.10 -49.76
C LYS A 250 -14.57 20.82 -50.84
N ILE A 251 -14.65 19.63 -51.45
CA ILE A 251 -13.86 19.29 -52.62
C ILE A 251 -14.46 20.03 -53.81
N SER A 252 -13.74 21.00 -54.38
CA SER A 252 -14.10 21.62 -55.64
C SER A 252 -13.57 20.76 -56.78
N PHE A 253 -14.47 20.13 -57.54
CA PHE A 253 -14.10 19.49 -58.80
C PHE A 253 -14.19 20.53 -59.92
N SER A 254 -13.06 20.89 -60.53
CA SER A 254 -13.07 21.56 -61.82
C SER A 254 -13.44 20.52 -62.87
N LEU A 255 -14.64 20.64 -63.46
CA LEU A 255 -15.01 19.86 -64.63
C LEU A 255 -14.27 20.46 -65.83
N SER A 256 -13.19 19.78 -66.25
CA SER A 256 -12.46 20.05 -67.48
C SER A 256 -13.11 19.35 -68.68
#